data_AF-A0A919VYY2-F1
#
_entry.id   AF-A0A919VYY2-F1
#
_cell.length_a   1.000
_cell.length_b   1.000
_cell.length_c   1.000
_cell.angle_alpha   90.00
_cell.angle_beta   90.00
_cell.angle_gamma   90.00
#
_symmetry.space_group_name_H-M   'P 1'
#
loop_
_entity.id
_entity.type
_entity.pdbx_description
1 polymer ?
#
loop_
_entity_poly.entity_id
_entity_poly.type
_entity_poly.pdbx_seq_one_letter_code
_entity_poly.pdbx_strand_id
1 'polypeptide(L)'
;MTDTAVAPPTVREVVAALDARYPRAWAEQWDRVGPVLGDFDRPVRTVLCVVDCVPETVEEAVGAGADLIVAHHPLLLKGVSSVAPDTFKGRIVHRLIKADVALYVAHTNADVANPGVSDALAARLGLMATRPLVPSEDGRGTGRVGELAEPLTLAELTAFAADQLPSTAAGVRAAGDPDRVIRTLAVSGGSGDSFLRAAAAAGADAYLCADLRHHPASEHLAAGGPALLDVAHWASERPWLDEVADWLRTHLGVTALVSDLDTDPWTVHSLSRELSASSAKENHP
;
A
#
# COMPACT_ATOMS: atom_id res chain seq x y z
N MET A 1 -33.40 32.29 -4.76
CA MET A 1 -32.94 30.89 -4.79
C MET A 1 -31.99 30.73 -3.63
N THR A 2 -32.48 30.24 -2.51
CA THR A 2 -31.64 29.90 -1.36
C THR A 2 -30.84 28.67 -1.73
N ASP A 3 -29.55 28.87 -1.93
CA ASP A 3 -28.56 27.81 -2.02
C ASP A 3 -28.53 27.09 -0.66
N THR A 4 -29.33 26.04 -0.52
CA THR A 4 -29.25 25.14 0.63
C THR A 4 -27.98 24.32 0.44
N ALA A 5 -26.86 24.88 0.89
CA ALA A 5 -25.62 24.14 1.05
C ALA A 5 -25.94 22.88 1.86
N VAL A 6 -25.77 21.71 1.23
CA VAL A 6 -25.94 20.42 1.89
C VAL A 6 -25.00 20.40 3.09
N ALA A 7 -25.52 20.10 4.28
CA ALA A 7 -24.70 19.99 5.47
C ALA A 7 -23.64 18.90 5.24
N PRO A 8 -22.36 19.14 5.60
CA PRO A 8 -21.31 18.13 5.45
C PRO A 8 -21.65 16.89 6.29
N PRO A 9 -21.25 15.69 5.84
CA PRO A 9 -21.43 14.48 6.62
C PRO A 9 -20.66 14.57 7.93
N THR A 10 -21.15 13.91 8.97
CA THR A 10 -20.43 13.72 10.22
C THR A 10 -19.35 12.64 10.09
N VAL A 11 -18.38 12.62 10.99
CA VAL A 11 -17.38 11.53 11.09
C VAL A 11 -18.08 10.17 11.15
N ARG A 12 -19.19 10.05 11.89
CA ARG A 12 -19.99 8.82 11.98
C ARG A 12 -20.53 8.36 10.62
N GLU A 13 -21.03 9.28 9.80
CA GLU A 13 -21.56 8.98 8.47
C GLU A 13 -20.45 8.58 7.50
N VAL A 14 -19.29 9.27 7.55
CA VAL A 14 -18.12 8.88 6.75
C VAL A 14 -17.62 7.49 7.16
N VAL A 15 -17.53 7.20 8.47
CA VAL A 15 -17.15 5.88 8.99
C VAL A 15 -18.13 4.80 8.53
N ALA A 16 -19.44 5.05 8.62
CA ALA A 16 -20.45 4.09 8.19
C ALA A 16 -20.35 3.81 6.68
N ALA A 17 -20.08 4.83 5.87
CA ALA A 17 -19.90 4.69 4.44
C ALA A 17 -18.62 3.89 4.09
N LEU A 18 -17.51 4.16 4.79
CA LEU A 18 -16.26 3.41 4.65
C LEU A 18 -16.43 1.96 5.11
N ASP A 19 -17.13 1.71 6.21
CA ASP A 19 -17.44 0.34 6.68
C ASP A 19 -18.39 -0.40 5.74
N ALA A 20 -19.24 0.30 4.99
CA ALA A 20 -20.06 -0.34 3.96
C ALA A 20 -19.23 -0.71 2.73
N ARG A 21 -18.22 0.10 2.38
CA ARG A 21 -17.29 -0.17 1.27
C ARG A 21 -16.24 -1.22 1.61
N TYR A 22 -15.70 -1.15 2.83
CA TYR A 22 -14.67 -2.03 3.38
C TYR A 22 -15.15 -2.62 4.72
N PRO A 23 -16.16 -3.52 4.73
CA PRO A 23 -16.64 -4.17 5.94
C PRO A 23 -15.52 -4.68 6.84
N ARG A 24 -15.57 -4.27 8.11
CA ARG A 24 -14.56 -4.65 9.11
C ARG A 24 -14.45 -6.17 9.29
N ALA A 25 -15.53 -6.90 9.01
CA ALA A 25 -15.55 -8.37 9.06
C ALA A 25 -14.71 -9.03 7.96
N TRP A 26 -14.27 -8.28 6.95
CA TRP A 26 -13.36 -8.77 5.92
C TRP A 26 -11.89 -8.73 6.35
N ALA A 27 -11.56 -8.00 7.41
CA ALA A 27 -10.19 -7.91 7.91
C ALA A 27 -9.74 -9.25 8.52
N GLU A 28 -8.44 -9.49 8.46
CA GLU A 28 -7.80 -10.60 9.13
C GLU A 28 -8.05 -10.58 10.65
N GLN A 29 -8.09 -11.75 11.27
CA GLN A 29 -8.48 -11.86 12.69
C GLN A 29 -7.54 -11.12 13.65
N TRP A 30 -6.27 -11.00 13.26
CA TRP A 30 -5.24 -10.31 14.03
C TRP A 30 -5.28 -8.79 13.85
N ASP A 31 -6.02 -8.30 12.86
CA ASP A 31 -5.99 -6.92 12.40
C ASP A 31 -6.87 -5.98 13.25
N ARG A 32 -6.64 -4.68 13.12
CA ARG A 32 -7.33 -3.59 13.83
C ARG A 32 -7.72 -2.47 12.88
N VAL A 33 -8.89 -2.62 12.27
CA VAL A 33 -9.49 -1.66 11.33
C VAL A 33 -10.65 -0.89 11.96
N GLY A 34 -11.09 0.18 11.29
CA GLY A 34 -12.18 1.04 11.71
C GLY A 34 -11.71 2.36 12.36
N PRO A 35 -12.61 3.08 13.04
CA PRO A 35 -12.25 4.33 13.72
C PRO A 35 -11.34 4.06 14.92
N VAL A 36 -10.27 4.85 15.02
CA VAL A 36 -9.25 4.77 16.08
C VAL A 36 -9.49 5.84 17.14
N LEU A 37 -9.74 7.07 16.73
CA LEU A 37 -10.02 8.22 17.60
C LEU A 37 -10.80 9.31 16.86
N GLY A 38 -11.34 10.26 17.59
CA GLY A 38 -12.06 11.42 17.05
C GLY A 38 -13.44 11.59 17.67
N ASP A 39 -14.06 12.75 17.42
CA ASP A 39 -15.44 13.02 17.78
C ASP A 39 -16.35 12.68 16.58
N PHE A 40 -17.28 11.75 16.79
CA PHE A 40 -18.09 11.15 15.74
C PHE A 40 -19.19 12.06 15.23
N ASP A 41 -19.56 13.07 16.02
CA ASP A 41 -20.65 13.99 15.69
C ASP A 41 -20.11 15.26 15.00
N ARG A 42 -18.78 15.38 14.83
CA ARG A 42 -18.18 16.50 14.11
C ARG A 42 -18.41 16.38 12.60
N PRO A 43 -18.66 17.52 11.92
CA PRO A 43 -18.76 17.56 10.47
C PRO A 43 -17.39 17.36 9.81
N VAL A 44 -17.37 16.63 8.70
CA VAL A 44 -16.19 16.37 7.86
C VAL A 44 -16.34 17.12 6.54
N ARG A 45 -15.45 18.06 6.30
CA ARG A 45 -15.30 18.79 5.02
C ARG A 45 -14.07 18.33 4.27
N THR A 46 -12.98 18.10 5.00
CA THR A 46 -11.69 17.72 4.41
C THR A 46 -11.21 16.40 5.01
N VAL A 47 -10.84 15.46 4.15
CA VAL A 47 -10.23 14.17 4.50
C VAL A 47 -8.81 14.12 3.93
N LEU A 48 -7.82 13.69 4.72
CA LEU A 48 -6.50 13.31 4.20
C LEU A 48 -6.36 11.79 4.17
N CYS A 49 -6.10 11.22 3.00
CA CYS A 49 -5.80 9.82 2.82
C CYS A 49 -4.28 9.59 2.90
N VAL A 50 -3.85 8.64 3.73
CA VAL A 50 -2.42 8.34 3.98
C VAL A 50 -2.18 6.84 4.02
N VAL A 51 -0.98 6.38 3.69
CA VAL A 51 -0.59 4.99 3.99
C VAL A 51 -0.34 4.89 5.50
N ASP A 52 0.62 5.68 6.00
CA ASP A 52 1.01 5.70 7.40
C ASP A 52 0.53 6.97 8.13
N CYS A 53 -0.02 6.78 9.34
CA CYS A 53 -0.28 7.86 10.28
C CYS A 53 0.97 8.10 11.15
N VAL A 54 1.85 8.98 10.69
CA VAL A 54 3.14 9.36 11.30
C VAL A 54 3.17 10.86 11.60
N PRO A 55 4.11 11.38 12.40
CA PRO A 55 4.12 12.81 12.76
C PRO A 55 4.04 13.74 11.55
N GLU A 56 4.71 13.41 10.46
CA GLU A 56 4.77 14.19 9.23
C GLU A 56 3.40 14.27 8.54
N THR A 57 2.71 13.14 8.37
CA THR A 57 1.37 13.10 7.76
C THR A 57 0.29 13.66 8.70
N VAL A 58 0.51 13.63 10.01
CA VAL A 58 -0.35 14.31 10.99
C VAL A 58 -0.22 15.83 10.86
N GLU A 59 1.00 16.37 10.72
CA GLU A 59 1.17 17.80 10.51
C GLU A 59 0.66 18.24 9.12
N GLU A 60 0.79 17.40 8.10
CA GLU A 60 0.15 17.62 6.79
C GLU A 60 -1.37 17.73 6.94
N ALA A 61 -2.01 16.79 7.64
CA ALA A 61 -3.46 16.81 7.88
C ALA A 61 -3.89 18.10 8.59
N VAL A 62 -3.17 18.50 9.65
CA VAL A 62 -3.49 19.72 10.39
C VAL A 62 -3.25 20.97 9.54
N GLY A 63 -2.15 21.02 8.78
CA GLY A 63 -1.85 22.12 7.87
C GLY A 63 -2.89 22.29 6.77
N ALA A 64 -3.44 21.18 6.27
CA ALA A 64 -4.52 21.15 5.29
C ALA A 64 -5.92 21.42 5.87
N GLY A 65 -6.05 21.51 7.20
CA GLY A 65 -7.34 21.64 7.88
C GLY A 65 -8.23 20.41 7.68
N ALA A 66 -7.65 19.21 7.65
CA ALA A 66 -8.39 17.96 7.59
C ALA A 66 -9.20 17.73 8.88
N ASP A 67 -10.43 17.28 8.74
CA ASP A 67 -11.28 16.86 9.86
C ASP A 67 -11.11 15.36 10.17
N LEU A 68 -10.64 14.58 9.19
CA LEU A 68 -10.47 13.14 9.27
C LEU A 68 -9.22 12.70 8.48
N ILE A 69 -8.45 11.78 9.05
CA ILE A 69 -7.45 10.98 8.33
C ILE A 69 -8.05 9.60 8.04
N VAL A 70 -7.94 9.15 6.79
CA VAL A 70 -8.15 7.75 6.40
C VAL A 70 -6.77 7.14 6.14
N ALA A 71 -6.34 6.26 7.03
CA ALA A 71 -5.05 5.58 6.93
C ALA A 71 -5.20 4.15 6.42
N HIS A 72 -4.20 3.65 5.68
CA HIS A 72 -4.11 2.23 5.39
C HIS A 72 -3.59 1.46 6.62
N HIS A 73 -2.46 1.89 7.17
CA HIS A 73 -1.81 1.20 8.28
C HIS A 73 -2.38 1.55 9.65
N PRO A 74 -2.65 0.55 10.51
CA PRO A 74 -3.15 0.77 11.85
C PRO A 74 -2.09 1.37 12.78
N LEU A 75 -2.28 2.63 13.19
CA LEU A 75 -1.48 3.26 14.24
C LEU A 75 -1.42 2.39 15.52
N LEU A 76 -2.54 1.77 15.90
CA LEU A 76 -2.70 0.95 17.10
C LEU A 76 -3.03 -0.53 16.79
N LEU A 77 -2.16 -1.21 16.04
CA LEU A 77 -2.33 -2.63 15.69
C LEU A 77 -2.43 -3.59 16.89
N LYS A 78 -1.74 -3.29 18.00
CA LYS A 78 -1.77 -4.07 19.26
C LYS A 78 -2.43 -3.26 20.36
N GLY A 79 -3.00 -3.95 21.35
CA GLY A 79 -3.58 -3.31 22.53
C GLY A 79 -2.58 -2.38 23.22
N VAL A 80 -3.07 -1.20 23.61
CA VAL A 80 -2.26 -0.13 24.21
C VAL A 80 -2.68 0.08 25.66
N SER A 81 -1.71 0.10 26.57
CA SER A 81 -1.93 0.41 28.00
C SER A 81 -1.63 1.86 28.38
N SER A 82 -1.03 2.64 27.48
CA SER A 82 -0.68 4.05 27.70
C SER A 82 -0.65 4.84 26.40
N VAL A 83 -1.18 6.07 26.43
CA VAL A 83 -1.08 7.05 25.33
C VAL A 83 -0.21 8.24 25.72
N ALA A 84 0.73 8.06 26.66
CA ALA A 84 1.57 9.14 27.16
C ALA A 84 2.30 9.89 26.03
N PRO A 85 2.33 11.25 26.08
CA PRO A 85 2.83 12.09 24.98
C PRO A 85 4.36 12.09 24.84
N ASP A 86 5.08 11.31 25.64
CA ASP A 86 6.52 11.03 25.50
C ASP A 86 6.80 9.79 24.64
N THR A 87 5.77 9.03 24.26
CA THR A 87 5.86 7.91 23.31
C THR A 87 5.54 8.34 21.88
N PHE A 88 6.01 7.59 20.88
CA PHE A 88 5.73 7.86 19.47
C PHE A 88 4.23 7.91 19.17
N LYS A 89 3.51 6.83 19.52
CA LYS A 89 2.06 6.71 19.28
C LYS A 89 1.27 7.69 20.13
N GLY A 90 1.66 7.90 21.39
CA GLY A 90 1.01 8.86 22.28
C GLY A 90 1.11 10.30 21.77
N ARG A 91 2.26 10.73 21.23
CA ARG A 91 2.39 12.06 20.60
C ARG A 91 1.39 12.26 19.47
N ILE A 92 1.28 11.28 18.56
CA ILE A 92 0.35 11.32 17.43
C ILE A 92 -1.09 11.41 17.93
N VAL A 93 -1.49 10.53 18.86
CA VAL A 93 -2.84 10.53 19.46
C VAL A 93 -3.16 11.89 20.09
N HIS A 94 -2.27 12.42 20.91
CA HIS A 94 -2.46 13.73 21.55
C HIS A 94 -2.54 14.87 20.54
N ARG A 95 -1.75 14.81 19.45
CA ARG A 95 -1.74 15.85 18.42
C ARG A 95 -3.05 15.87 17.65
N LEU A 96 -3.54 14.70 17.21
CA LEU A 96 -4.81 14.57 16.50
C LEU A 96 -5.99 15.02 17.36
N ILE A 97 -6.04 14.60 18.63
CA ILE A 97 -7.10 15.02 19.56
C ILE A 97 -7.11 16.54 19.75
N LYS A 98 -5.96 17.18 19.95
CA LYS A 98 -5.87 18.64 20.13
C LYS A 98 -6.22 19.43 18.87
N ALA A 99 -6.07 18.81 17.70
CA ALA A 99 -6.41 19.41 16.42
C ALA A 99 -7.83 19.07 15.96
N ASP A 100 -8.60 18.32 16.77
CA ASP A 100 -9.91 17.80 16.42
C ASP A 100 -9.96 16.97 15.11
N VAL A 101 -8.87 16.26 14.81
CA VAL A 101 -8.77 15.40 13.63
C VAL A 101 -9.09 13.95 14.00
N ALA A 102 -10.11 13.37 13.38
CA ALA A 102 -10.44 11.97 13.55
C ALA A 102 -9.46 11.06 12.78
N LEU A 103 -9.38 9.78 13.15
CA LEU A 103 -8.58 8.78 12.45
C LEU A 103 -9.41 7.52 12.20
N TYR A 104 -9.48 7.09 10.95
CA TYR A 104 -10.04 5.82 10.52
C TYR A 104 -8.98 4.98 9.80
N VAL A 105 -9.04 3.67 9.96
CA VAL A 105 -8.11 2.71 9.35
C VAL A 105 -8.87 1.72 8.47
N ALA A 106 -8.43 1.55 7.23
CA ALA A 106 -8.78 0.40 6.39
C ALA A 106 -7.50 -0.27 5.91
N HIS A 107 -7.26 -1.49 6.39
CA HIS A 107 -6.02 -2.25 6.20
C HIS A 107 -6.34 -3.53 5.41
N THR A 108 -6.32 -4.70 6.04
CA THR A 108 -6.57 -5.98 5.34
C THR A 108 -7.98 -6.12 4.78
N ASN A 109 -8.97 -5.38 5.32
CA ASN A 109 -10.30 -5.28 4.73
C ASN A 109 -10.29 -4.53 3.37
N ALA A 110 -9.39 -3.56 3.19
CA ALA A 110 -9.18 -2.90 1.91
C ALA A 110 -8.31 -3.77 0.97
N ASP A 111 -7.39 -4.57 1.48
CA ASP A 111 -6.57 -5.49 0.67
C ASP A 111 -7.40 -6.56 -0.03
N VAL A 112 -8.39 -7.11 0.68
CA VAL A 112 -9.27 -8.16 0.16
C VAL A 112 -10.44 -7.61 -0.66
N ALA A 113 -10.67 -6.29 -0.65
CA ALA A 113 -11.81 -5.66 -1.32
C ALA A 113 -11.74 -5.80 -2.84
N ASN A 114 -12.86 -5.51 -3.50
CA ASN A 114 -12.97 -5.41 -4.96
C ASN A 114 -13.87 -4.21 -5.32
N PRO A 115 -13.31 -3.07 -5.78
CA PRO A 115 -11.87 -2.79 -5.88
C PRO A 115 -11.22 -2.53 -4.51
N GLY A 116 -9.95 -2.90 -4.37
CA GLY A 116 -9.12 -2.76 -3.18
C GLY A 116 -7.65 -2.44 -3.52
N VAL A 117 -6.76 -2.61 -2.55
CA VAL A 117 -5.35 -2.17 -2.68
C VAL A 117 -4.64 -2.81 -3.87
N SER A 118 -4.83 -4.12 -4.05
CA SER A 118 -4.21 -4.85 -5.14
C SER A 118 -4.84 -4.57 -6.51
N ASP A 119 -6.09 -4.06 -6.56
CA ASP A 119 -6.68 -3.57 -7.83
C ASP A 119 -6.00 -2.27 -8.26
N ALA A 120 -5.81 -1.34 -7.32
CA ALA A 120 -5.12 -0.08 -7.59
C ALA A 120 -3.67 -0.31 -8.07
N LEU A 121 -2.95 -1.24 -7.43
CA LEU A 121 -1.61 -1.64 -7.85
C LEU A 121 -1.61 -2.29 -9.24
N ALA A 122 -2.54 -3.21 -9.50
CA ALA A 122 -2.67 -3.86 -10.81
C ALA A 122 -3.01 -2.86 -11.92
N ALA A 123 -3.92 -1.91 -11.66
CA ALA A 123 -4.29 -0.84 -12.57
C ALA A 123 -3.10 0.09 -12.85
N ARG A 124 -2.32 0.44 -11.82
CA ARG A 124 -1.11 1.28 -11.97
C ARG A 124 -0.05 0.65 -12.87
N LEU A 125 0.01 -0.68 -12.88
CA LEU A 125 0.91 -1.49 -13.72
C LEU A 125 0.28 -1.88 -15.06
N GLY A 126 -0.95 -1.43 -15.36
CA GLY A 126 -1.62 -1.70 -16.62
C GLY A 126 -2.01 -3.16 -16.84
N LEU A 127 -2.24 -3.94 -15.76
CA LEU A 127 -2.65 -5.33 -15.88
C LEU A 127 -4.07 -5.46 -16.45
N MET A 128 -4.22 -6.39 -17.38
CA MET A 128 -5.46 -6.69 -18.06
C MET A 128 -6.04 -8.01 -17.54
N ALA A 129 -7.36 -8.19 -17.70
CA ALA A 129 -8.08 -9.41 -17.34
C ALA A 129 -7.78 -9.92 -15.92
N THR A 130 -7.69 -9.00 -14.96
CA THR A 130 -7.28 -9.31 -13.59
C THR A 130 -8.32 -10.13 -12.85
N ARG A 131 -7.84 -11.07 -12.03
CA ARG A 131 -8.63 -11.80 -11.04
C ARG A 131 -7.92 -11.82 -9.69
N PRO A 132 -8.62 -12.09 -8.57
CA PRO A 132 -7.98 -12.25 -7.27
C PRO A 132 -6.89 -13.34 -7.30
N LEU A 133 -5.76 -13.07 -6.65
CA LEU A 133 -4.68 -14.04 -6.50
C LEU A 133 -5.07 -15.14 -5.50
N VAL A 134 -5.60 -14.72 -4.35
CA VAL A 134 -6.23 -15.59 -3.35
C VAL A 134 -7.71 -15.22 -3.25
N PRO A 135 -8.60 -15.94 -3.97
CA PRO A 135 -10.02 -15.61 -4.00
C PRO A 135 -10.71 -15.71 -2.64
N SER A 136 -11.65 -14.79 -2.41
CA SER A 136 -12.65 -14.82 -1.34
C SER A 136 -14.05 -14.85 -1.96
N GLU A 137 -15.09 -14.68 -1.15
CA GLU A 137 -16.48 -14.65 -1.60
C GLU A 137 -16.77 -13.43 -2.48
N ASP A 138 -17.77 -13.53 -3.37
CA ASP A 138 -18.31 -12.41 -4.16
C ASP A 138 -17.29 -11.66 -5.03
N GLY A 139 -16.28 -12.37 -5.53
CA GLY A 139 -15.25 -11.81 -6.42
C GLY A 139 -14.18 -10.98 -5.72
N ARG A 140 -14.20 -10.92 -4.38
CA ARG A 140 -13.13 -10.37 -3.54
C ARG A 140 -11.93 -11.30 -3.47
N GLY A 141 -10.86 -10.84 -2.83
CA GLY A 141 -9.68 -11.65 -2.53
C GLY A 141 -8.41 -10.81 -2.45
N THR A 142 -7.38 -11.35 -1.81
CA THR A 142 -6.09 -10.66 -1.67
C THR A 142 -5.25 -10.86 -2.94
N GLY A 143 -4.47 -9.84 -3.28
CA GLY A 143 -3.61 -9.84 -4.47
C GLY A 143 -4.41 -9.87 -5.78
N ARG A 144 -3.74 -9.58 -6.89
CA ARG A 144 -4.29 -9.75 -8.24
C ARG A 144 -3.32 -10.52 -9.11
N VAL A 145 -3.84 -11.21 -10.09
CA VAL A 145 -3.06 -11.80 -11.19
C VAL A 145 -3.75 -11.46 -12.50
N GLY A 146 -2.96 -11.04 -13.48
CA GLY A 146 -3.45 -10.62 -14.79
C GLY A 146 -2.34 -10.64 -15.82
N GLU A 147 -2.70 -10.24 -17.03
CA GLU A 147 -1.80 -10.21 -18.18
C GLU A 147 -1.24 -8.81 -18.40
N LEU A 148 0.06 -8.72 -18.71
CA LEU A 148 0.65 -7.49 -19.24
C LEU A 148 0.10 -7.24 -20.65
N ALA A 149 -0.13 -5.97 -21.00
CA ALA A 149 -0.57 -5.60 -22.34
C ALA A 149 0.44 -6.03 -23.43
N GLU A 150 1.73 -5.91 -23.12
CA GLU A 150 2.83 -6.40 -23.94
C GLU A 150 3.82 -7.19 -23.05
N PRO A 151 4.34 -8.34 -23.52
CA PRO A 151 5.33 -9.10 -22.75
C PRO A 151 6.61 -8.29 -22.53
N LEU A 152 7.14 -8.32 -21.31
CA LEU A 152 8.40 -7.66 -20.93
C LEU A 152 9.38 -8.70 -20.38
N THR A 153 10.68 -8.49 -20.55
CA THR A 153 11.68 -9.22 -19.74
C THR A 153 11.58 -8.83 -18.26
N LEU A 154 12.14 -9.63 -17.36
CA LEU A 154 12.17 -9.28 -15.93
C LEU A 154 12.90 -7.95 -15.71
N ALA A 155 14.00 -7.70 -16.43
CA ALA A 155 14.73 -6.44 -16.36
C ALA A 155 13.88 -5.23 -16.81
N GLU A 156 13.18 -5.35 -17.95
CA GLU A 156 12.28 -4.30 -18.45
C GLU A 156 11.09 -4.09 -17.52
N LEU A 157 10.49 -5.15 -16.99
CA LEU A 157 9.39 -5.05 -16.04
C LEU A 157 9.83 -4.37 -14.73
N THR A 158 11.07 -4.63 -14.28
CA THR A 158 11.64 -3.98 -13.09
C THR A 158 11.77 -2.47 -13.30
N ALA A 159 12.30 -2.05 -14.45
CA ALA A 159 12.40 -0.64 -14.81
C ALA A 159 11.00 -0.01 -14.98
N PHE A 160 10.09 -0.68 -15.67
CA PHE A 160 8.71 -0.24 -15.83
C PHE A 160 8.00 -0.04 -14.49
N ALA A 161 8.12 -0.99 -13.56
CA ALA A 161 7.55 -0.87 -12.22
C ALA A 161 8.14 0.33 -11.46
N ALA A 162 9.45 0.58 -11.58
CA ALA A 162 10.09 1.75 -10.97
C ALA A 162 9.56 3.08 -11.53
N ASP A 163 9.20 3.13 -12.82
CA ASP A 163 8.61 4.32 -13.45
C ASP A 163 7.12 4.49 -13.13
N GLN A 164 6.39 3.40 -12.91
CA GLN A 164 4.96 3.43 -12.62
C GLN A 164 4.65 3.58 -11.12
N LEU A 165 5.53 3.18 -10.22
CA LEU A 165 5.25 3.31 -8.79
C LEU A 165 5.74 4.65 -8.22
N PRO A 166 5.16 5.13 -7.11
CA PRO A 166 5.70 6.27 -6.39
C PRO A 166 7.21 6.12 -6.14
N SER A 167 7.96 7.18 -6.41
CA SER A 167 9.42 7.15 -6.27
C SER A 167 9.81 7.05 -4.80
N THR A 168 10.66 6.07 -4.48
CA THR A 168 11.30 5.92 -3.17
C THR A 168 12.80 5.80 -3.37
N ALA A 169 13.56 6.09 -2.32
CA ALA A 169 15.01 5.97 -2.40
C ALA A 169 15.49 4.53 -2.58
N ALA A 170 14.70 3.52 -2.21
CA ALA A 170 15.02 2.10 -2.41
C ALA A 170 14.86 1.64 -3.88
N GLY A 171 13.93 2.25 -4.62
CA GLY A 171 13.57 1.81 -5.98
C GLY A 171 12.93 0.42 -6.01
N VAL A 172 13.14 -0.31 -7.10
CA VAL A 172 12.64 -1.68 -7.30
C VAL A 172 13.82 -2.63 -7.46
N ARG A 173 13.79 -3.75 -6.74
CA ARG A 173 14.75 -4.85 -6.91
C ARG A 173 14.05 -6.09 -7.44
N ALA A 174 14.73 -6.89 -8.23
CA ALA A 174 14.19 -8.13 -8.77
C ALA A 174 15.11 -9.32 -8.54
N ALA A 175 14.53 -10.52 -8.53
CA ALA A 175 15.24 -11.77 -8.38
C ALA A 175 14.69 -12.83 -9.36
N GLY A 176 15.59 -13.49 -10.09
CA GLY A 176 15.28 -14.39 -11.19
C GLY A 176 16.23 -14.15 -12.36
N ASP A 177 15.96 -14.83 -13.48
CA ASP A 177 16.66 -14.58 -14.75
C ASP A 177 16.20 -13.22 -15.33
N PRO A 178 17.09 -12.23 -15.50
CA PRO A 178 16.75 -10.92 -16.06
C PRO A 178 16.10 -10.97 -17.44
N ASP A 179 16.42 -11.99 -18.24
CA ASP A 179 15.93 -12.16 -19.61
C ASP A 179 14.62 -12.98 -19.67
N ARG A 180 14.11 -13.45 -18.53
CA ARG A 180 12.84 -14.19 -18.48
C ARG A 180 11.71 -13.31 -19.00
N VAL A 181 11.00 -13.78 -20.03
CA VAL A 181 9.81 -13.11 -20.56
C VAL A 181 8.63 -13.31 -19.61
N ILE A 182 8.04 -12.19 -19.19
CA ILE A 182 6.89 -12.08 -18.29
C ILE A 182 5.66 -11.71 -19.13
N ARG A 183 4.63 -12.55 -19.05
CA ARG A 183 3.30 -12.28 -19.65
C ARG A 183 2.25 -12.13 -18.57
N THR A 184 2.31 -13.00 -17.56
CA THR A 184 1.38 -13.02 -16.44
C THR A 184 2.09 -12.49 -15.20
N LEU A 185 1.57 -11.42 -14.61
CA LEU A 185 2.08 -10.83 -13.38
C LEU A 185 1.06 -11.03 -12.26
N ALA A 186 1.52 -11.59 -11.14
CA ALA A 186 0.82 -11.51 -9.87
C ALA A 186 1.32 -10.30 -9.06
N VAL A 187 0.44 -9.62 -8.34
CA VAL A 187 0.76 -8.47 -7.49
C VAL A 187 0.07 -8.62 -6.13
N SER A 188 0.72 -8.15 -5.07
CA SER A 188 0.11 -7.93 -3.76
C SER A 188 0.71 -6.66 -3.16
N GLY A 189 -0.14 -5.70 -2.78
CA GLY A 189 0.31 -4.59 -1.95
C GLY A 189 0.88 -5.09 -0.62
N GLY A 190 1.88 -4.37 -0.10
CA GLY A 190 2.50 -4.65 1.18
C GLY A 190 3.25 -5.98 1.24
N SER A 191 3.33 -6.55 2.45
CA SER A 191 4.11 -7.76 2.71
C SER A 191 3.50 -8.99 2.03
N GLY A 192 4.20 -9.52 1.03
CA GLY A 192 3.67 -10.56 0.14
C GLY A 192 4.22 -11.97 0.32
N ASP A 193 5.08 -12.19 1.31
CA ASP A 193 5.83 -13.43 1.57
C ASP A 193 4.93 -14.68 1.63
N SER A 194 3.75 -14.55 2.23
CA SER A 194 2.77 -15.63 2.40
C SER A 194 2.11 -16.08 1.08
N PHE A 195 2.16 -15.26 0.03
CA PHE A 195 1.47 -15.51 -1.24
C PHE A 195 2.38 -16.08 -2.33
N LEU A 196 3.65 -16.34 -2.05
CA LEU A 196 4.60 -16.94 -2.99
C LEU A 196 4.08 -18.24 -3.63
N ARG A 197 3.47 -19.13 -2.82
CA ARG A 197 2.84 -20.36 -3.35
C ARG A 197 1.60 -20.09 -4.19
N ALA A 198 0.80 -19.10 -3.80
CA ALA A 198 -0.40 -18.72 -4.55
C ALA A 198 -0.03 -18.16 -5.92
N ALA A 199 1.00 -17.31 -6.01
CA ALA A 199 1.54 -16.78 -7.26
C ALA A 199 1.99 -17.91 -8.21
N ALA A 200 2.73 -18.90 -7.68
CA ALA A 200 3.14 -20.06 -8.45
C ALA A 200 1.93 -20.89 -8.93
N ALA A 201 0.98 -21.19 -8.04
CA ALA A 201 -0.22 -21.96 -8.37
C ALA A 201 -1.14 -21.24 -9.37
N ALA A 202 -1.13 -19.91 -9.38
CA ALA A 202 -1.87 -19.09 -10.31
C ALA A 202 -1.26 -19.04 -11.72
N GLY A 203 -0.07 -19.63 -11.91
CA GLY A 203 0.64 -19.64 -13.20
C GLY A 203 1.28 -18.30 -13.55
N ALA A 204 1.64 -17.49 -12.56
CA ALA A 204 2.32 -16.22 -12.80
C ALA A 204 3.76 -16.45 -13.29
N ASP A 205 4.23 -15.60 -14.20
CA ASP A 205 5.63 -15.60 -14.64
C ASP A 205 6.50 -14.80 -13.66
N ALA A 206 5.93 -13.75 -13.07
CA ALA A 206 6.52 -12.97 -11.99
C ALA A 206 5.50 -12.62 -10.90
N TYR A 207 6.00 -12.27 -9.72
CA TYR A 207 5.24 -11.82 -8.58
C TYR A 207 5.86 -10.55 -8.00
N LEU A 208 5.07 -9.48 -7.90
CA LEU A 208 5.46 -8.19 -7.33
C LEU A 208 4.78 -7.98 -5.97
N CYS A 209 5.58 -7.73 -4.94
CA CYS A 209 5.10 -7.34 -3.61
C CYS A 209 6.20 -6.58 -2.85
N ALA A 210 6.04 -6.38 -1.55
CA ALA A 210 7.07 -5.84 -0.68
C ALA A 210 7.46 -6.83 0.44
N ASP A 211 8.52 -6.46 1.17
CA ASP A 211 9.00 -7.12 2.39
C ASP A 211 9.32 -8.62 2.23
N LEU A 212 9.84 -8.99 1.06
CA LEU A 212 10.28 -10.37 0.82
C LEU A 212 11.49 -10.72 1.68
N ARG A 213 11.36 -11.77 2.48
CA ARG A 213 12.47 -12.25 3.31
C ARG A 213 13.40 -13.14 2.49
N HIS A 214 14.69 -13.11 2.85
CA HIS A 214 15.75 -13.80 2.12
C HIS A 214 15.47 -15.30 1.88
N HIS A 215 15.19 -16.07 2.94
CA HIS A 215 14.99 -17.52 2.79
C HIS A 215 13.74 -17.86 1.96
N PRO A 216 12.53 -17.33 2.27
CA PRO A 216 11.34 -17.56 1.44
C PRO A 216 11.56 -17.23 -0.04
N ALA A 217 12.16 -16.08 -0.36
CA ALA A 217 12.45 -15.69 -1.74
C ALA A 217 13.44 -16.66 -2.41
N SER A 218 14.54 -17.01 -1.73
CA SER A 218 15.55 -17.93 -2.28
C SER A 218 15.01 -19.34 -2.53
N GLU A 219 14.20 -19.86 -1.61
CA GLU A 219 13.59 -21.19 -1.72
C GLU A 219 12.53 -21.23 -2.82
N HIS A 220 11.74 -20.15 -2.95
CA HIS A 220 10.77 -20.00 -4.03
C HIS A 220 11.41 -20.06 -5.41
N LEU A 221 12.50 -19.32 -5.62
CA LEU A 221 13.23 -19.31 -6.89
C LEU A 221 13.91 -20.66 -7.15
N ALA A 222 14.54 -21.27 -6.14
CA ALA A 222 15.18 -22.57 -6.27
C ALA A 222 14.18 -23.69 -6.63
N ALA A 223 12.92 -23.55 -6.21
CA ALA A 223 11.83 -24.46 -6.56
C ALA A 223 11.25 -24.22 -7.98
N GLY A 224 11.81 -23.28 -8.75
CA GLY A 224 11.32 -22.93 -10.08
C GLY A 224 10.08 -22.03 -10.08
N GLY A 225 9.88 -21.25 -9.01
CA GLY A 225 8.78 -20.30 -8.91
C GLY A 225 8.84 -19.15 -9.93
N PRO A 226 7.78 -18.32 -9.98
CA PRO A 226 7.80 -17.01 -10.61
C PRO A 226 9.06 -16.19 -10.26
N ALA A 227 9.48 -15.32 -11.18
CA ALA A 227 10.42 -14.26 -10.83
C ALA A 227 9.83 -13.33 -9.76
N LEU A 228 10.67 -12.67 -8.98
CA LEU A 228 10.23 -11.79 -7.90
C LEU A 228 10.59 -10.35 -8.20
N LEU A 229 9.65 -9.44 -7.96
CA LEU A 229 9.89 -8.01 -7.86
C LEU A 229 9.55 -7.59 -6.44
N ASP A 230 10.47 -6.88 -5.82
CA ASP A 230 10.35 -6.35 -4.46
C ASP A 230 10.44 -4.83 -4.54
N VAL A 231 9.35 -4.20 -4.14
CA VAL A 231 9.15 -2.75 -4.18
C VAL A 231 9.06 -2.21 -2.75
N ALA A 232 9.23 -0.90 -2.57
CA ALA A 232 8.93 -0.29 -1.29
C ALA A 232 7.47 -0.56 -0.87
N HIS A 233 7.28 -0.94 0.39
CA HIS A 233 5.97 -1.29 0.95
C HIS A 233 4.97 -0.17 0.73
N TRP A 234 5.34 1.04 1.13
CA TRP A 234 4.55 2.25 0.93
C TRP A 234 4.17 2.48 -0.54
N ALA A 235 5.13 2.33 -1.46
CA ALA A 235 4.91 2.58 -2.89
C ALA A 235 3.91 1.60 -3.51
N SER A 236 3.84 0.36 -3.00
CA SER A 236 2.90 -0.64 -3.49
C SER A 236 1.45 -0.38 -3.07
N GLU A 237 1.24 0.35 -1.97
CA GLU A 237 -0.08 0.57 -1.37
C GLU A 237 -0.62 1.97 -1.61
N ARG A 238 0.26 2.98 -1.74
CA ARG A 238 -0.12 4.37 -2.00
C ARG A 238 -1.10 4.55 -3.17
N PRO A 239 -1.03 3.80 -4.30
CA PRO A 239 -2.02 3.93 -5.38
C PRO A 239 -3.47 3.76 -4.94
N TRP A 240 -3.75 2.95 -3.92
CA TRP A 240 -5.10 2.78 -3.38
C TRP A 240 -5.70 4.07 -2.80
N LEU A 241 -4.86 4.99 -2.33
CA LEU A 241 -5.30 6.24 -1.74
C LEU A 241 -6.00 7.15 -2.76
N ASP A 242 -5.59 7.11 -4.03
CA ASP A 242 -6.26 7.84 -5.10
C ASP A 242 -7.70 7.34 -5.28
N GLU A 243 -7.89 6.02 -5.32
CA GLU A 243 -9.21 5.41 -5.49
C GLU A 243 -10.15 5.71 -4.33
N VAL A 244 -9.68 5.60 -3.08
CA VAL A 244 -10.53 5.91 -1.92
C VAL A 244 -10.82 7.41 -1.83
N ALA A 245 -9.88 8.28 -2.19
CA ALA A 245 -10.11 9.72 -2.24
C ALA A 245 -11.15 10.10 -3.30
N ASP A 246 -11.05 9.53 -4.51
CA ASP A 246 -12.05 9.72 -5.57
C ASP A 246 -13.43 9.20 -5.17
N TRP A 247 -13.46 8.05 -4.50
CA TRP A 247 -14.69 7.49 -3.97
C TRP A 247 -15.32 8.42 -2.92
N LEU A 248 -14.54 8.94 -1.96
CA LEU A 248 -15.00 9.88 -0.94
C LEU A 248 -15.55 11.18 -1.55
N ARG A 249 -14.83 11.76 -2.53
CA ARG A 249 -15.28 12.96 -3.26
C ARG A 249 -16.63 12.71 -3.94
N THR A 250 -16.76 11.58 -4.63
CA THR A 250 -17.94 11.26 -5.44
C THR A 250 -19.15 10.88 -4.59
N HIS A 251 -18.95 10.08 -3.53
CA HIS A 251 -20.05 9.49 -2.75
C HIS A 251 -20.48 10.35 -1.58
N LEU A 252 -19.56 11.13 -0.99
CA LEU A 252 -19.83 11.92 0.22
C LEU A 252 -19.72 13.43 -0.01
N GLY A 253 -19.23 13.87 -1.18
CA GLY A 253 -19.11 15.29 -1.51
C GLY A 253 -18.08 16.05 -0.66
N VAL A 254 -17.18 15.33 0.02
CA VAL A 254 -16.11 15.92 0.83
C VAL A 254 -14.90 16.26 -0.04
N THR A 255 -14.09 17.23 0.40
CA THR A 255 -12.73 17.39 -0.13
C THR A 255 -11.89 16.22 0.38
N ALA A 256 -11.43 15.34 -0.49
CA ALA A 256 -10.44 14.34 -0.13
C ALA A 256 -9.09 14.74 -0.73
N LEU A 257 -8.02 14.65 0.06
CA LEU A 257 -6.63 14.86 -0.35
C LEU A 257 -5.88 13.53 -0.22
N VAL A 258 -4.85 13.34 -1.03
CA VAL A 258 -3.97 12.17 -0.95
C VAL A 258 -2.59 12.67 -0.58
N SER A 259 -2.00 12.09 0.46
CA SER A 259 -0.63 12.38 0.84
C SER A 259 0.34 11.72 -0.14
N ASP A 260 1.24 12.52 -0.69
CA ASP A 260 2.40 12.06 -1.46
C ASP A 260 3.69 12.09 -0.63
N LEU A 261 3.59 12.30 0.69
CA LEU A 261 4.73 12.18 1.58
C LEU A 261 5.23 10.73 1.58
N ASP A 262 6.46 10.53 1.11
CA ASP A 262 7.15 9.26 1.17
C ASP A 262 7.41 8.89 2.64
N THR A 263 6.66 7.91 3.14
CA THR A 263 6.82 7.35 4.49
C THR A 263 7.60 6.03 4.48
N ASP A 264 8.24 5.68 3.36
CA ASP A 264 9.16 4.55 3.33
C ASP A 264 10.37 4.79 4.26
N PRO A 265 10.71 3.85 5.14
CA PRO A 265 11.79 4.05 6.09
C PRO A 265 13.19 3.98 5.44
N TRP A 266 13.31 3.52 4.18
CA TRP A 266 14.58 3.30 3.50
C TRP A 266 14.96 4.48 2.60
N THR A 267 15.67 5.44 3.17
CA THR A 267 15.97 6.72 2.50
C THR A 267 17.26 6.76 1.68
N VAL A 268 18.05 5.67 1.68
CA VAL A 268 19.32 5.59 0.95
C VAL A 268 19.52 4.18 0.38
N HIS A 269 19.76 4.10 -0.92
CA HIS A 269 20.28 2.89 -1.57
C HIS A 269 21.54 3.21 -2.38
N SER A 270 22.36 2.19 -2.63
CA SER A 270 23.46 2.26 -3.58
C SER A 270 23.63 0.90 -4.24
N LEU A 271 23.91 0.90 -5.54
CA LEU A 271 24.39 -0.29 -6.23
C LEU A 271 25.75 -0.69 -5.64
N SER A 272 25.97 -1.99 -5.50
CA SER A 272 27.30 -2.51 -5.18
C SER A 272 28.23 -2.27 -6.36
N ARG A 273 29.45 -1.80 -6.11
CA ARG A 273 30.46 -1.71 -7.16
C ARG A 273 30.94 -3.11 -7.48
N GLU A 274 30.90 -3.49 -8.75
CA GLU A 274 31.69 -4.64 -9.19
C GLU A 274 33.15 -4.35 -8.88
N LEU A 275 33.76 -5.18 -8.04
CA LEU A 275 35.21 -5.19 -7.93
C LEU A 275 35.73 -5.69 -9.28
N SER A 276 36.13 -4.77 -10.16
CA SER A 276 36.90 -5.14 -11.34
C SER A 276 38.06 -6.00 -10.87
N ALA A 277 38.21 -7.21 -11.38
CA ALA A 277 39.35 -8.06 -11.12
C ALA A 277 40.62 -7.35 -11.60
N SER A 278 41.21 -6.49 -10.75
CA SER A 278 42.40 -5.74 -11.06
C SER A 278 43.61 -6.67 -10.97
N SER A 279 44.29 -6.77 -12.11
CA SER A 279 45.69 -7.14 -12.29
C SER A 279 46.10 -8.52 -11.77
N ALA A 280 46.11 -9.47 -12.71
CA ALA A 280 47.11 -10.52 -12.74
C ALA A 280 48.46 -9.93 -12.29
N LYS A 281 49.05 -10.51 -11.24
CA LYS A 281 50.44 -10.25 -10.89
C LYS A 281 51.27 -10.60 -12.11
N GLU A 282 51.82 -9.59 -12.77
CA GLU A 282 52.90 -9.74 -13.74
C GLU A 282 54.03 -10.49 -13.03
N ASN A 283 54.24 -11.74 -13.40
CA ASN A 283 55.51 -12.42 -13.17
C ASN A 283 56.56 -11.69 -14.01
N HIS A 284 57.42 -10.90 -13.37
CA HIS A 284 58.66 -10.46 -13.98
C HIS A 284 59.69 -11.61 -13.94
N PRO A 285 60.50 -11.77 -15.01
CA PRO A 285 61.41 -12.91 -15.22
C PRO A 285 62.59 -12.98 -14.24
#